data_AF-A0A2M8AFG3-F1
#
_entry.id   AF-A0A2M8AFG3-F1
#
_cell.length_a   1.000
_cell.length_b   1.000
_cell.length_c   1.000
_cell.angle_alpha   90.00
_cell.angle_beta   90.00
_cell.angle_gamma   90.00
#
_symmetry.space_group_name_H-M   'P 1'
#
loop_
_entity.id
_entity.type
_entity.pdbx_description
1 polymer ?
#
loop_
_entity_poly.entity_id
_entity_poly.type
_entity_poly.pdbx_seq_one_letter_code
_entity_poly.pdbx_strand_id
1 'polypeptide(L)' 'MRIFTIILSVLAFLLIAFNATKINLDSPFKDESAIALITILAALCALVLLQILRISKRIEVQTKKKK' A
#
# COMPACT_ATOMS: atom_id res chain seq x y z
N MET A 1 -5.53 -9.76 -12.91
CA MET A 1 -4.87 -9.29 -11.66
C MET A 1 -4.10 -7.97 -11.81
N ARG A 2 -3.54 -7.66 -13.00
CA ARG A 2 -2.87 -6.36 -13.26
C ARG A 2 -3.78 -5.16 -12.95
N ILE A 3 -5.01 -5.15 -13.45
CA ILE A 3 -5.97 -4.06 -13.19
C ILE A 3 -6.24 -3.89 -11.69
N PHE A 4 -6.56 -4.96 -10.97
CA PHE A 4 -6.79 -4.92 -9.52
C PHE A 4 -5.58 -4.37 -8.74
N THR A 5 -4.37 -4.87 -9.01
CA THR A 5 -3.15 -4.37 -8.34
C THR A 5 -2.82 -2.92 -8.73
N ILE A 6 -3.15 -2.48 -9.95
CA ILE A 6 -3.00 -1.07 -10.37
C ILE A 6 -3.99 -0.18 -9.60
N ILE A 7 -5.26 -0.56 -9.54
CA ILE A 7 -6.29 0.20 -8.81
C ILE A 7 -5.91 0.33 -7.33
N LEU A 8 -5.54 -0.77 -6.67
CA LEU A 8 -5.13 -0.72 -5.26
C LEU A 8 -3.85 0.09 -5.04
N SER A 9 -2.87 0.01 -5.95
CA SER A 9 -1.68 0.86 -5.85
C SER A 9 -2.02 2.33 -5.98
N VAL A 10 -2.88 2.73 -6.94
CA VAL A 10 -3.32 4.12 -7.09
C VAL A 10 -4.05 4.61 -5.83
N LEU A 11 -4.94 3.77 -5.27
CA LEU A 11 -5.66 4.10 -4.05
C LEU A 11 -4.73 4.28 -2.84
N ALA A 12 -3.72 3.42 -2.70
CA ALA A 12 -2.70 3.56 -1.66
C ALA A 12 -1.91 4.86 -1.80
N PHE A 13 -1.52 5.24 -3.03
CA PHE A 13 -0.85 6.53 -3.28
C PHE A 13 -1.73 7.73 -2.93
N LEU A 14 -3.02 7.70 -3.28
CA LEU A 14 -3.99 8.73 -2.92
C LEU A 14 -4.13 8.89 -1.40
N LEU A 15 -4.24 7.77 -0.68
CA LEU A 15 -4.32 7.76 0.78
C LEU A 15 -3.05 8.33 1.42
N ILE A 16 -1.86 7.95 0.93
CA ILE A 16 -0.60 8.49 1.43
C ILE A 16 -0.52 10.00 1.17
N ALA A 17 -0.85 10.46 -0.04
CA ALA A 17 -0.81 11.88 -0.39
C ALA A 17 -1.78 12.72 0.45
N PHE A 18 -3.00 12.24 0.67
CA PHE A 18 -4.00 12.92 1.51
C PHE A 18 -3.59 12.96 2.98
N ASN A 19 -3.02 11.88 3.51
CA ASN A 19 -2.58 11.85 4.91
C ASN A 19 -1.28 12.65 5.13
N ALA A 20 -0.42 12.76 4.11
CA ALA A 20 0.80 13.55 4.18
C ALA A 20 0.52 15.06 4.35
N THR A 21 -0.58 15.58 3.79
CA THR A 21 -0.98 16.99 3.98
C THR A 21 -1.56 17.27 5.36
N LYS A 22 -1.99 16.23 6.09
CA LYS A 22 -2.57 16.32 7.44
C LYS A 22 -1.56 16.12 8.57
N ILE A 23 -0.31 15.76 8.25
CA ILE A 23 0.70 15.47 9.26
C ILE A 23 1.23 16.77 9.86
N ASN A 24 1.03 16.98 11.17
CA ASN A 24 1.69 18.08 11.88
C ASN A 24 3.00 17.59 12.48
N LEU A 25 4.12 18.07 11.95
CA LEU A 25 5.47 17.66 12.37
C LEU A 25 5.85 18.16 13.77
N ASP A 26 5.18 19.22 14.27
CA ASP A 26 5.37 19.75 15.61
C ASP A 26 4.72 18.89 16.72
N SER A 27 3.73 18.05 16.37
CA SER A 27 3.04 17.16 17.30
C SER A 27 2.58 15.88 16.59
N PRO A 28 3.53 15.03 16.16
CA PRO A 28 3.24 13.89 15.28
C PRO A 28 2.40 12.81 15.96
N PHE A 29 2.41 12.75 17.29
CA PHE A 29 1.68 11.75 18.09
C PHE A 29 0.39 12.27 18.71
N LYS A 30 -0.05 13.47 18.35
CA LYS A 30 -1.26 14.08 18.91
C LYS A 30 -2.34 14.19 17.84
N ASP A 31 -3.58 13.89 18.25
CA ASP A 31 -4.80 14.10 17.47
C ASP A 31 -4.74 13.50 16.04
N GLU A 32 -5.04 14.29 15.00
CA GLU A 32 -5.08 13.86 13.61
C GLU A 32 -3.73 13.35 13.08
N SER A 33 -2.59 13.78 13.64
CA SER A 33 -1.26 13.35 13.18
C SER A 33 -0.98 11.88 13.47
N ALA A 34 -1.44 11.36 14.61
CA ALA A 34 -1.28 9.96 14.96
C ALA A 34 -2.06 9.05 14.00
N ILE A 35 -3.26 9.49 13.63
CA ILE A 35 -4.12 8.81 12.65
C ILE A 35 -3.46 8.86 11.28
N ALA A 36 -2.91 10.00 10.86
CA ALA A 36 -2.17 10.13 9.60
C ALA A 36 -0.97 9.17 9.53
N LEU A 37 -0.20 9.04 10.61
CA LEU A 37 0.93 8.11 10.73
C LEU A 37 0.52 6.65 10.56
N ILE A 38 -0.53 6.21 11.29
CA ILE A 38 -1.04 4.83 11.18
C ILE A 38 -1.56 4.57 9.77
N THR A 39 -2.23 5.56 9.16
CA THR A 39 -2.81 5.41 7.82
C THR A 39 -1.71 5.30 6.76
N ILE A 40 -0.64 6.07 6.88
CA ILE A 40 0.55 5.94 6.01
C ILE A 40 1.19 4.56 6.19
N LEU A 41 1.36 4.09 7.42
CA LEU A 41 1.93 2.77 7.70
C LEU A 41 1.06 1.64 7.12
N ALA A 42 -0.26 1.75 7.27
CA ALA A 42 -1.21 0.80 6.70
C ALA A 42 -1.15 0.79 5.16
N ALA A 43 -1.07 1.96 4.52
CA ALA A 43 -0.94 2.08 3.07
C ALA A 43 0.38 1.49 2.55
N LEU A 44 1.49 1.70 3.27
CA LEU A 44 2.78 1.04 2.98
C LEU A 44 2.67 -0.49 3.10
N CYS A 45 2.02 -0.98 4.15
CA CYS A 45 1.78 -2.41 4.34
C CYS A 45 0.94 -3.00 3.18
N ALA A 46 -0.11 -2.29 2.75
CA ALA A 46 -0.92 -2.71 1.60
C ALA A 46 -0.09 -2.81 0.31
N LEU A 47 0.82 -1.86 0.06
CA LEU A 47 1.74 -1.93 -1.07
C LEU A 47 2.63 -3.18 -1.00
N VAL A 48 3.17 -3.52 0.17
CA VAL A 48 3.98 -4.73 0.36
C VAL A 48 3.15 -5.99 0.07
N LEU A 49 1.94 -6.10 0.61
CA LEU A 49 1.04 -7.23 0.36
C LEU A 49 0.72 -7.39 -1.14
N LEU A 50 0.52 -6.28 -1.86
CA LEU A 50 0.31 -6.30 -3.32
C LEU A 50 1.54 -6.83 -4.08
N GLN A 51 2.75 -6.47 -3.65
CA GLN A 51 3.98 -6.99 -4.26
C GLN A 51 4.12 -8.49 -4.03
N ILE A 52 3.84 -8.96 -2.81
CA ILE A 52 3.84 -10.41 -2.50
C ILE A 52 2.83 -11.14 -3.39
N LEU A 53 1.63 -10.59 -3.56
CA LEU A 53 0.59 -11.17 -4.40
C LEU A 53 1.01 -11.23 -5.89
N ARG A 54 1.70 -10.19 -6.39
CA ARG A 54 2.30 -10.20 -7.74
C ARG A 54 3.35 -11.29 -7.89
N ILE A 55 4.24 -11.45 -6.92
CA ILE A 55 5.29 -12.47 -6.93
C ILE A 55 4.67 -13.87 -6.90
N SER A 56 3.72 -14.10 -5.99
CA SER A 56 2.99 -15.38 -5.86
C SER A 56 2.35 -15.80 -7.18
N LYS A 57 1.73 -14.84 -7.90
CA LYS A 57 1.18 -15.10 -9.23
C LYS A 57 2.21 -15.33 -10.32
N ARG A 58 3.36 -14.66 -10.25
CA ARG A 58 4.46 -14.95 -11.17
C ARG A 58 4.93 -16.39 -10.99
N ILE A 59 5.04 -16.85 -9.75
CA ILE A 59 5.39 -18.23 -9.42
C ILE A 59 4.31 -19.21 -9.95
N GLU A 60 3.03 -18.92 -9.72
CA GLU A 60 1.91 -19.73 -10.23
C GLU A 60 1.99 -19.95 -11.75
N VAL A 61 2.26 -18.89 -12.52
CA VAL A 61 2.39 -18.96 -13.99
C VAL A 61 3.62 -19.77 -14.40
N GLN A 62 4.75 -19.59 -13.72
CA GLN A 62 5.99 -20.32 -14.01
C GLN A 62 5.85 -21.82 -13.68
N THR A 63 5.17 -22.17 -12.59
CA THR A 63 4.86 -23.55 -12.21
C THR A 63 3.91 -24.21 -13.20
N LYS A 64 2.87 -23.51 -13.68
CA LYS A 64 1.93 -24.06 -14.68
C LYS A 64 2.57 -24.27 -16.06
N LYS A 65 3.60 -23.49 -16.44
CA LYS A 65 4.35 -23.66 -17.71
C LYS A 65 5.33 -24.84 -17.73
N LYS A 66 5.73 -25.36 -16.55
CA LYS A 66 6.67 -26.49 -16.43
C LYS A 66 5.98 -27.86 -16.37
N LYS A 67 4.65 -27.89 -16.38
CA LYS A 67 3.83 -29.11 -16.41
C LYS A 67 3.24 -29.27 -17.81
#